data_AF-A0A965YT59-F1
#
_entry.id   AF-A0A965YT59-F1
#
_cell.length_a   1.000
_cell.length_b   1.000
_cell.length_c   1.000
_cell.angle_alpha   90.00
_cell.angle_beta   90.00
_cell.angle_gamma   90.00
#
_symmetry.space_group_name_H-M   'P 1'
#
loop_
_entity.id
_entity.type
_entity.pdbx_description
1 polymer ?
#
loop_
_entity_poly.entity_id
_entity_poly.type
_entity_poly.pdbx_seq_one_letter_code
_entity_poly.pdbx_strand_id
1 'polypeptide(L)'
;MTDIFIPISILMVFLLFIQQKLQWWKVVLFSLFFALTSAMHYSQLLLYFALALIVIIIHLFKKTKERYNLQRAWHKLAVLILPVIISMVLLKVYIKSFDSYAEYGGGKYVFVMGRLCESGILKDYLDANCDEKDMPICKYKEKLPNTALEFMWSSKSPYHKDKLKMFEADEQYKPIVMDIISSPEYWWRLFIVEGTTQTWKQIYTMHIGHGLNSKGEKTYFYKFFKSAYPGEFEKYLESKQYKNALEFKWLNTLNVVLLIVSLFVILLILALFKTGNSIRFLSIIILSGYVLNAAISSNLANVSYRLGGRAAWLIIFLAGIMIAGVATKQVVLRKSKQSETGD
;
A
#
# COMPACT_ATOMS: atom_id res chain seq x y z
N MET A 1 -2.94 -11.29 4.36
CA MET A 1 -1.87 -10.28 4.22
C MET A 1 -1.07 -10.59 2.97
N THR A 2 -0.98 -9.66 2.04
CA THR A 2 -0.43 -9.90 0.69
C THR A 2 0.57 -8.84 0.29
N ASP A 3 1.53 -8.61 1.19
CA ASP A 3 2.54 -7.57 1.01
C ASP A 3 3.37 -7.77 -0.26
N ILE A 4 3.62 -9.03 -0.65
CA ILE A 4 4.35 -9.38 -1.87
C ILE A 4 3.61 -8.97 -3.14
N PHE A 5 2.28 -8.88 -3.10
CA PHE A 5 1.52 -8.54 -4.31
C PHE A 5 1.63 -7.07 -4.67
N ILE A 6 1.86 -6.15 -3.72
CA ILE A 6 2.03 -4.71 -4.05
C ILE A 6 3.16 -4.47 -5.08
N PRO A 7 4.41 -4.89 -4.83
CA PRO A 7 5.48 -4.64 -5.78
C PRO A 7 5.27 -5.41 -7.10
N ILE A 8 4.73 -6.62 -7.05
CA ILE A 8 4.43 -7.40 -8.27
C ILE A 8 3.33 -6.69 -9.08
N SER A 9 2.29 -6.17 -8.43
CA SER A 9 1.22 -5.37 -9.03
C SER A 9 1.76 -4.15 -9.77
N ILE A 10 2.69 -3.41 -9.16
CA ILE A 10 3.36 -2.26 -9.79
C ILE A 10 4.11 -2.70 -11.06
N LEU A 11 4.89 -3.78 -10.97
CA LEU A 11 5.62 -4.32 -12.12
C LEU A 11 4.69 -4.88 -13.21
N MET A 12 3.59 -5.53 -12.83
CA MET A 12 2.60 -6.07 -13.77
C MET A 12 1.89 -4.95 -14.54
N VAL A 13 1.60 -3.82 -13.91
CA VAL A 13 1.08 -2.63 -14.61
C VAL A 13 2.12 -2.13 -15.62
N PHE A 14 3.39 -1.99 -15.22
CA PHE A 14 4.45 -1.64 -16.17
C PHE A 14 4.52 -2.62 -17.36
N LEU A 15 4.52 -3.92 -17.08
CA LEU A 15 4.60 -4.97 -18.09
C LEU A 15 3.38 -4.95 -19.03
N LEU A 16 2.17 -4.72 -18.52
CA LEU A 16 0.96 -4.60 -19.35
C LEU A 16 1.10 -3.43 -20.35
N PHE A 17 1.59 -2.29 -19.87
CA PHE A 17 1.63 -1.07 -20.68
C PHE A 17 2.84 -0.99 -21.62
N ILE A 18 3.96 -1.66 -21.32
CA ILE A 18 5.14 -1.68 -22.19
C ILE A 18 4.97 -2.56 -23.45
N GLN A 19 4.07 -3.56 -23.41
CA GLN A 19 3.87 -4.48 -24.54
C GLN A 19 3.22 -3.75 -25.73
N GLN A 20 3.80 -3.86 -26.93
CA GLN A 20 3.23 -3.25 -28.13
C GLN A 20 1.95 -3.97 -28.61
N LYS A 21 1.96 -5.31 -28.53
CA LYS A 21 0.83 -6.19 -28.85
C LYS A 21 0.63 -7.17 -27.70
N LEU A 22 -0.62 -7.36 -27.27
CA LEU A 22 -0.97 -8.27 -26.18
C LEU A 22 -1.52 -9.56 -26.78
N GLN A 23 -0.83 -10.67 -26.57
CA GLN A 23 -1.32 -11.99 -26.97
C GLN A 23 -2.46 -12.42 -26.06
N TRP A 24 -3.39 -13.24 -26.57
CA TRP A 24 -4.58 -13.65 -25.82
C TRP A 24 -4.24 -14.35 -24.49
N TRP A 25 -3.20 -15.20 -24.46
CA TRP A 25 -2.79 -15.87 -23.22
C TRP A 25 -2.23 -14.88 -22.19
N LYS A 26 -1.57 -13.79 -22.64
CA LYS A 26 -1.12 -12.71 -21.76
C LYS A 26 -2.31 -11.95 -21.18
N VAL A 27 -3.35 -11.71 -21.99
CA VAL A 27 -4.61 -11.11 -21.51
C VAL A 27 -5.20 -11.95 -20.39
N VAL A 28 -5.33 -13.25 -20.59
CA VAL A 28 -5.85 -14.18 -19.57
C VAL A 28 -4.97 -14.15 -18.32
N LEU A 29 -3.65 -14.26 -18.48
CA LEU A 29 -2.70 -14.26 -17.36
C LEU A 29 -2.77 -12.97 -16.54
N PHE A 30 -2.71 -11.80 -17.20
CA PHE A 30 -2.85 -10.50 -16.53
C PHE A 30 -4.20 -10.39 -15.84
N SER A 31 -5.28 -10.80 -16.49
CA SER A 31 -6.62 -10.72 -15.93
C SER A 31 -6.77 -11.56 -14.67
N LEU A 32 -6.32 -12.82 -14.70
CA LEU A 32 -6.31 -13.70 -13.54
C LEU A 32 -5.45 -13.13 -12.41
N PHE A 33 -4.26 -12.60 -12.73
CA PHE A 33 -3.38 -11.98 -11.75
C PHE A 33 -4.04 -10.77 -11.07
N PHE A 34 -4.59 -9.82 -11.84
CA PHE A 34 -5.23 -8.64 -11.29
C PHE A 34 -6.47 -8.99 -10.47
N ALA A 35 -7.30 -9.93 -10.94
CA ALA A 35 -8.46 -10.43 -10.19
C ALA A 35 -8.07 -11.10 -8.86
N LEU A 36 -7.05 -11.96 -8.87
CA LEU A 36 -6.58 -12.64 -7.67
C LEU A 36 -6.03 -11.65 -6.65
N THR A 37 -5.14 -10.75 -7.08
CA THR A 37 -4.49 -9.80 -6.19
C THR A 37 -5.47 -8.78 -5.59
N SER A 38 -6.49 -8.34 -6.34
CA SER A 38 -7.55 -7.49 -5.79
C SER A 38 -8.47 -8.22 -4.82
N ALA A 39 -8.79 -9.50 -5.08
CA ALA A 39 -9.56 -10.32 -4.16
C ALA A 39 -8.82 -10.55 -2.82
N MET A 40 -7.48 -10.56 -2.85
CA MET A 40 -6.66 -10.74 -1.65
C MET A 40 -6.57 -9.50 -0.76
N HIS A 41 -6.63 -8.30 -1.33
CA HIS A 41 -6.57 -7.06 -0.54
C HIS A 41 -7.14 -5.85 -1.30
N TYR A 42 -8.13 -5.18 -0.72
CA TYR A 42 -8.86 -4.10 -1.37
C TYR A 42 -8.01 -2.86 -1.73
N SER A 43 -6.91 -2.59 -1.01
CA SER A 43 -6.02 -1.46 -1.34
C SER A 43 -5.40 -1.55 -2.73
N GLN A 44 -5.33 -2.75 -3.32
CA GLN A 44 -4.78 -2.94 -4.66
C GLN A 44 -5.66 -2.27 -5.72
N LEU A 45 -6.99 -2.20 -5.50
CA LEU A 45 -7.89 -1.50 -6.41
C LEU A 45 -7.46 -0.03 -6.58
N LEU A 46 -7.27 0.67 -5.47
CA LEU A 46 -6.92 2.09 -5.48
C LEU A 46 -5.54 2.30 -6.13
N LEU A 47 -4.60 1.37 -5.91
CA LEU A 47 -3.30 1.39 -6.57
C LEU A 47 -3.44 1.23 -8.08
N TYR A 48 -4.24 0.28 -8.55
CA TYR A 48 -4.48 0.07 -9.99
C TYR A 48 -5.17 1.26 -10.64
N PHE A 49 -6.19 1.82 -9.99
CA PHE A 49 -6.90 2.98 -10.49
C PHE A 49 -5.97 4.20 -10.60
N ALA A 50 -5.19 4.47 -9.55
CA ALA A 50 -4.26 5.60 -9.54
C ALA A 50 -3.13 5.43 -10.57
N LEU A 51 -2.56 4.23 -10.71
CA LEU A 51 -1.55 3.96 -11.75
C LEU A 51 -2.15 4.05 -13.16
N ALA A 52 -3.37 3.56 -13.37
CA ALA A 52 -4.08 3.70 -14.63
C ALA A 52 -4.29 5.19 -14.99
N LEU A 53 -4.67 6.01 -14.02
CA LEU A 53 -4.83 7.45 -14.20
C LEU A 53 -3.50 8.12 -14.59
N ILE A 54 -2.39 7.74 -13.94
CA ILE A 54 -1.05 8.22 -14.30
C ILE A 54 -0.71 7.87 -15.75
N VAL A 55 -0.99 6.63 -16.18
CA VAL A 55 -0.76 6.20 -17.56
C VAL A 55 -1.61 7.00 -18.54
N ILE A 56 -2.89 7.24 -18.24
CA ILE A 56 -3.78 8.08 -19.05
C ILE A 56 -3.23 9.50 -19.16
N ILE A 57 -2.83 10.11 -18.03
CA ILE A 57 -2.25 11.46 -17.99
C ILE A 57 -0.99 11.52 -18.87
N ILE A 58 -0.04 10.59 -18.71
CA ILE A 58 1.17 10.52 -19.53
C ILE A 58 0.82 10.44 -21.03
N HIS A 59 -0.24 9.71 -21.37
CA HIS A 59 -0.71 9.58 -22.74
C HIS A 59 -1.31 10.88 -23.29
N LEU A 60 -2.10 11.61 -22.48
CA LEU A 60 -2.70 12.90 -22.86
C LEU A 60 -1.63 13.99 -23.10
N PHE A 61 -0.54 13.99 -22.34
CA PHE A 61 0.51 15.01 -22.45
C PHE A 61 1.59 14.69 -23.50
N LYS A 62 1.63 13.50 -24.09
CA LYS A 62 2.57 13.17 -25.16
C LYS A 62 2.13 13.82 -26.49
N LYS A 63 2.84 14.87 -26.92
CA LYS A 63 2.67 15.59 -28.20
C LYS A 63 3.04 14.78 -29.47
N THR A 64 3.17 13.46 -29.40
CA THR A 64 3.61 12.66 -30.54
C THR A 64 2.52 12.46 -31.59
N LYS A 65 2.90 12.60 -32.87
CA LYS A 65 2.07 12.33 -34.07
C LYS A 65 1.64 10.86 -34.18
N GLU A 66 2.33 9.96 -33.48
CA GLU A 66 1.79 8.67 -33.09
C GLU A 66 0.74 8.89 -31.99
N ARG A 67 -0.49 9.20 -32.41
CA ARG A 67 -1.69 8.82 -31.69
C ARG A 67 -1.62 7.30 -31.53
N TYR A 68 -0.89 6.85 -30.51
CA TYR A 68 -0.89 5.46 -30.05
C TYR A 68 -2.35 5.06 -30.03
N ASN A 69 -2.73 4.07 -30.86
CA ASN A 69 -4.12 3.78 -31.15
C ASN A 69 -4.90 3.74 -29.83
N LEU A 70 -5.77 4.74 -29.61
CA LEU A 70 -6.46 4.96 -28.34
C LEU A 70 -7.21 3.67 -27.93
N GLN A 71 -7.68 2.91 -28.93
CA GLN A 71 -8.25 1.58 -28.79
C GLN A 71 -7.32 0.57 -28.08
N ARG A 72 -6.01 0.59 -28.34
CA ARG A 72 -5.02 -0.27 -27.65
C ARG A 72 -4.83 0.16 -26.20
N ALA A 73 -4.88 1.45 -25.90
CA ALA A 73 -4.81 1.95 -24.52
C ALA A 73 -6.07 1.54 -23.75
N TRP A 74 -7.25 1.71 -24.33
CA TRP A 74 -8.53 1.24 -23.78
C TRP A 74 -8.55 -0.27 -23.57
N HIS A 75 -8.03 -1.05 -24.52
CA HIS A 75 -7.95 -2.50 -24.35
C HIS A 75 -7.09 -2.89 -23.14
N LYS A 76 -5.92 -2.26 -22.96
CA LYS A 76 -5.07 -2.50 -21.79
C LYS A 76 -5.72 -2.04 -20.48
N LEU A 77 -6.37 -0.88 -20.49
CA LEU A 77 -7.14 -0.41 -19.34
C LEU A 77 -8.28 -1.40 -19.00
N ALA A 78 -8.96 -1.94 -20.00
CA ALA A 78 -9.98 -2.97 -19.80
C ALA A 78 -9.40 -4.24 -19.17
N VAL A 79 -8.23 -4.71 -19.63
CA VAL A 79 -7.52 -5.86 -19.04
C VAL A 79 -7.10 -5.60 -17.59
N LEU A 80 -6.80 -4.36 -17.22
CA LEU A 80 -6.48 -3.99 -15.84
C LEU A 80 -7.73 -3.88 -14.96
N ILE A 81 -8.76 -3.17 -15.44
CA ILE A 81 -9.89 -2.71 -14.61
C ILE A 81 -11.03 -3.73 -14.57
N LEU A 82 -11.40 -4.36 -15.69
CA LEU A 82 -12.55 -5.29 -15.72
C LEU A 82 -12.37 -6.49 -14.79
N PRO A 83 -11.23 -7.20 -14.77
CA PRO A 83 -11.05 -8.35 -13.89
C PRO A 83 -11.09 -7.96 -12.42
N VAL A 84 -10.60 -6.76 -12.10
CA VAL A 84 -10.65 -6.21 -10.74
C VAL A 84 -12.11 -5.96 -10.33
N ILE A 85 -12.90 -5.25 -11.14
CA ILE A 85 -14.33 -5.01 -10.85
C ILE A 85 -15.09 -6.33 -10.72
N ILE A 86 -14.90 -7.25 -11.66
CA ILE A 86 -15.56 -8.57 -11.64
C ILE A 86 -15.19 -9.32 -10.36
N SER A 87 -13.91 -9.37 -9.99
CA SER A 87 -13.46 -10.06 -8.76
C SER A 87 -14.13 -9.49 -7.50
N MET A 88 -14.32 -8.17 -7.43
CA MET A 88 -14.94 -7.52 -6.27
C MET A 88 -16.44 -7.79 -6.19
N VAL A 89 -17.13 -7.78 -7.34
CA VAL A 89 -18.55 -8.13 -7.40
C VAL A 89 -18.75 -9.58 -6.99
N LEU A 90 -17.95 -10.50 -7.53
CA LEU A 90 -18.02 -11.92 -7.18
C LEU A 90 -17.71 -12.15 -5.70
N LEU A 91 -16.69 -11.50 -5.16
CA LEU A 91 -16.35 -11.59 -3.75
C LEU A 91 -17.48 -11.06 -2.85
N LYS A 92 -18.13 -9.96 -3.24
CA LYS A 92 -19.30 -9.42 -2.53
C LYS A 92 -20.45 -10.42 -2.51
N VAL A 93 -20.79 -10.99 -3.67
CA VAL A 93 -21.87 -11.99 -3.79
C VAL A 93 -21.55 -13.22 -2.95
N TYR A 94 -20.32 -13.71 -3.03
CA TYR A 94 -19.85 -14.86 -2.25
C TYR A 94 -19.91 -14.60 -0.75
N ILE A 95 -19.44 -13.45 -0.26
CA ILE A 95 -19.50 -13.16 1.18
C ILE A 95 -20.96 -13.02 1.65
N LYS A 96 -21.83 -12.38 0.84
CA LYS A 96 -23.26 -12.24 1.15
C LYS A 96 -23.96 -13.60 1.26
N SER A 97 -23.52 -14.63 0.54
CA SER A 97 -24.13 -15.96 0.61
C SER A 97 -23.85 -16.75 1.90
N PHE A 98 -22.91 -16.31 2.75
CA PHE A 98 -22.58 -16.98 4.02
C PHE A 98 -23.39 -16.46 5.22
N ASP A 99 -24.39 -15.59 5.00
CA ASP A 99 -25.21 -14.93 6.06
C ASP A 99 -24.37 -14.28 7.18
N SER A 100 -23.10 -14.02 6.87
CA SER A 100 -22.14 -13.45 7.80
C SER A 100 -22.26 -11.94 7.69
N TYR A 101 -22.45 -11.27 8.83
CA TYR A 101 -22.36 -9.80 9.04
C TYR A 101 -21.07 -9.14 8.52
N ALA A 102 -20.21 -9.88 7.82
CA ALA A 102 -19.02 -9.41 7.14
C ALA A 102 -19.36 -8.70 5.82
N GLU A 103 -20.13 -7.60 5.85
CA GLU A 103 -20.12 -6.66 4.73
C GLU A 103 -18.70 -6.06 4.60
N TYR A 104 -17.85 -6.72 3.81
CA TYR A 104 -16.46 -6.33 3.55
C TYR A 104 -15.52 -6.37 4.77
N GLY A 105 -15.64 -7.37 5.64
CA GLY A 105 -14.79 -7.49 6.82
C GLY A 105 -15.09 -6.38 7.83
N GLY A 106 -15.79 -6.73 8.92
CA GLY A 106 -16.16 -5.75 9.94
C GLY A 106 -14.95 -4.95 10.44
N GLY A 107 -15.09 -3.63 10.53
CA GLY A 107 -14.10 -2.75 11.15
C GLY A 107 -13.56 -1.60 10.29
N LYS A 108 -13.96 -1.44 9.03
CA LYS A 108 -13.46 -0.37 8.13
C LYS A 108 -13.65 1.04 8.72
N TYR A 109 -14.79 1.33 9.33
CA TYR A 109 -15.07 2.58 10.02
C TYR A 109 -14.32 2.68 11.35
N VAL A 110 -14.00 1.56 12.01
CA VAL A 110 -13.07 1.56 13.17
C VAL A 110 -11.67 2.02 12.76
N PHE A 111 -11.15 1.56 11.61
CA PHE A 111 -9.88 2.05 11.07
C PHE A 111 -9.94 3.55 10.75
N VAL A 112 -10.99 3.99 10.05
CA VAL A 112 -11.15 5.41 9.70
C VAL A 112 -11.32 6.27 10.96
N MET A 113 -12.10 5.84 11.94
CA MET A 113 -12.19 6.54 13.23
C MET A 113 -10.86 6.64 13.94
N GLY A 114 -10.05 5.58 13.92
CA GLY A 114 -8.69 5.64 14.45
C GLY A 114 -7.85 6.74 13.78
N ARG A 115 -7.97 6.91 12.45
CA ARG A 115 -7.31 7.99 11.71
C ARG A 115 -7.86 9.37 12.04
N LEU A 116 -9.18 9.52 12.14
CA LEU A 116 -9.83 10.76 12.53
C LEU A 116 -9.47 11.15 13.97
N CYS A 117 -9.28 10.16 14.85
CA CYS A 117 -8.79 10.33 16.22
C CYS A 117 -7.35 10.85 16.23
N GLU A 118 -6.44 10.18 15.51
CA GLU A 118 -5.02 10.58 15.45
C GLU A 118 -4.81 11.98 14.85
N SER A 119 -5.65 12.39 13.90
CA SER A 119 -5.59 13.71 13.29
C SER A 119 -6.24 14.81 14.14
N GLY A 120 -6.94 14.46 15.23
CA GLY A 120 -7.71 15.39 16.06
C GLY A 120 -9.06 15.80 15.48
N ILE A 121 -9.37 15.47 14.22
CA ILE A 121 -10.65 15.82 13.57
C ILE A 121 -11.84 15.19 14.30
N LEU A 122 -11.65 13.96 14.82
CA LEU A 122 -12.68 13.32 15.62
C LEU A 122 -12.99 14.10 16.90
N LYS A 123 -11.98 14.68 17.57
CA LYS A 123 -12.20 15.47 18.79
C LYS A 123 -13.05 16.69 18.47
N ASP A 124 -12.68 17.43 17.42
CA ASP A 124 -13.41 18.63 17.00
C ASP A 124 -14.87 18.31 16.63
N TYR A 125 -15.09 17.20 15.90
CA TYR A 125 -16.44 16.76 15.56
C TYR A 125 -17.26 16.39 16.81
N LEU A 126 -16.67 15.65 17.75
CA LEU A 126 -17.35 15.27 19.00
C LEU A 126 -17.64 16.49 19.87
N ASP A 127 -16.75 17.47 19.92
CA ASP A 127 -16.96 18.70 20.68
C ASP A 127 -18.11 19.53 20.12
N ALA A 128 -18.30 19.54 18.80
CA ALA A 128 -19.39 20.25 18.16
C ALA A 128 -20.75 19.50 18.21
N ASN A 129 -20.74 18.16 18.32
CA ASN A 129 -21.96 17.36 18.12
C ASN A 129 -22.45 16.62 19.36
N CYS A 130 -21.62 16.36 20.37
CA CYS A 130 -22.01 15.53 21.51
C CYS A 130 -23.08 16.15 22.43
N ASP A 131 -23.28 17.47 22.36
CA ASP A 131 -24.32 18.14 23.15
C ASP A 131 -25.72 18.00 22.49
N GLU A 132 -25.76 17.78 21.17
CA GLU A 132 -27.00 17.65 20.39
C GLU A 132 -27.32 16.20 19.99
N LYS A 133 -26.29 15.39 19.69
CA LYS A 133 -26.40 14.00 19.25
C LYS A 133 -25.87 13.08 20.35
N ASP A 134 -26.75 12.28 20.95
CA ASP A 134 -26.34 11.24 21.89
C ASP A 134 -25.65 10.09 21.15
N MET A 135 -24.33 10.12 21.13
CA MET A 135 -23.49 9.08 20.52
C MET A 135 -22.70 8.36 21.61
N PRO A 136 -22.68 7.01 21.65
CA PRO A 136 -21.98 6.27 22.70
C PRO A 136 -20.52 6.66 22.89
N ILE A 137 -19.81 7.06 21.83
CA ILE A 137 -18.41 7.49 21.91
C ILE A 137 -18.20 8.81 22.67
N CYS A 138 -19.24 9.65 22.83
CA CYS A 138 -19.17 10.95 23.51
C CYS A 138 -18.66 10.86 24.94
N LYS A 139 -18.94 9.76 25.66
CA LYS A 139 -18.41 9.50 27.01
C LYS A 139 -16.87 9.43 27.07
N TYR A 140 -16.22 9.26 25.93
CA TYR A 140 -14.77 9.14 25.80
C TYR A 140 -14.10 10.36 25.14
N LYS A 141 -14.84 11.44 24.85
CA LYS A 141 -14.31 12.59 24.08
C LYS A 141 -13.03 13.19 24.68
N GLU A 142 -12.93 13.27 26.00
CA GLU A 142 -11.74 13.81 26.71
C GLU A 142 -10.62 12.79 26.93
N LYS A 143 -10.85 11.52 26.60
CA LYS A 143 -9.91 10.41 26.84
C LYS A 143 -9.66 9.60 25.57
N LEU A 144 -9.67 10.28 24.43
CA LEU A 144 -9.36 9.70 23.13
C LEU A 144 -7.88 9.29 23.06
N PRO A 145 -7.56 8.11 22.48
CA PRO A 145 -6.19 7.70 22.22
C PRO A 145 -5.46 8.65 21.27
N ASN A 146 -4.14 8.78 21.43
CA ASN A 146 -3.33 9.69 20.62
C ASN A 146 -2.97 9.13 19.23
N THR A 147 -3.10 7.82 19.04
CA THR A 147 -2.72 7.17 17.78
C THR A 147 -3.81 6.25 17.27
N ALA A 148 -3.89 6.08 15.95
CA ALA A 148 -4.83 5.17 15.31
C ALA A 148 -4.60 3.72 15.75
N LEU A 149 -3.34 3.33 15.96
CA LEU A 149 -2.99 1.99 16.42
C LEU A 149 -3.55 1.71 17.82
N GLU A 150 -3.44 2.67 18.74
CA GLU A 150 -4.02 2.55 20.07
C GLU A 150 -5.55 2.55 20.02
N PHE A 151 -6.16 3.39 19.17
CA PHE A 151 -7.60 3.41 18.98
C PHE A 151 -8.14 2.05 18.50
N MET A 152 -7.42 1.38 17.61
CA MET A 152 -7.86 0.10 17.05
C MET A 152 -7.58 -1.08 17.99
N TRP A 153 -6.38 -1.16 18.56
CA TRP A 153 -5.88 -2.42 19.12
C TRP A 153 -5.65 -2.39 20.63
N SER A 154 -5.65 -1.21 21.25
CA SER A 154 -5.45 -1.11 22.70
C SER A 154 -6.68 -1.56 23.45
N SER A 155 -6.50 -2.24 24.58
CA SER A 155 -7.58 -2.52 25.53
C SER A 155 -8.22 -1.24 26.10
N LYS A 156 -7.55 -0.09 25.97
CA LYS A 156 -8.07 1.22 26.38
C LYS A 156 -8.90 1.92 25.31
N SER A 157 -9.08 1.34 24.11
CA SER A 157 -9.88 1.94 23.06
C SER A 157 -11.35 2.09 23.50
N PRO A 158 -12.09 3.09 22.97
CA PRO A 158 -13.49 3.31 23.30
C PRO A 158 -14.37 2.06 23.15
N TYR A 159 -14.25 1.34 22.02
CA TYR A 159 -15.10 0.19 21.76
C TYR A 159 -14.73 -1.04 22.59
N HIS A 160 -13.44 -1.24 22.94
CA HIS A 160 -13.04 -2.31 23.86
C HIS A 160 -13.56 -2.05 25.29
N LYS A 161 -13.57 -0.78 25.73
CA LYS A 161 -14.17 -0.40 27.03
C LYS A 161 -15.67 -0.68 27.06
N ASP A 162 -16.34 -0.49 25.92
CA ASP A 162 -17.76 -0.82 25.74
C ASP A 162 -18.02 -2.31 25.53
N LYS A 163 -16.96 -3.14 25.55
CA LYS A 163 -17.00 -4.59 25.31
C LYS A 163 -17.64 -4.96 23.97
N LEU A 164 -17.59 -4.03 23.01
CA LEU A 164 -18.10 -4.23 21.67
C LEU A 164 -17.14 -5.11 20.87
N LYS A 165 -17.71 -5.97 20.02
CA LYS A 165 -16.96 -6.59 18.94
C LYS A 165 -16.68 -5.53 17.86
N MET A 166 -15.62 -5.75 17.09
CA MET A 166 -15.19 -4.77 16.08
C MET A 166 -16.29 -4.45 15.05
N PHE A 167 -17.16 -5.41 14.72
CA PHE A 167 -18.28 -5.17 13.79
C PHE A 167 -19.37 -4.27 14.40
N GLU A 168 -19.69 -4.44 15.68
CA GLU A 168 -20.70 -3.62 16.37
C GLU A 168 -20.20 -2.17 16.47
N ALA A 169 -18.91 -2.01 16.79
CA ALA A 169 -18.25 -0.71 16.76
C ALA A 169 -18.25 -0.09 15.35
N ASP A 170 -18.07 -0.91 14.31
CA ASP A 170 -18.08 -0.46 12.92
C ASP A 170 -19.42 0.15 12.51
N GLU A 171 -20.53 -0.51 12.90
CA GLU A 171 -21.87 -0.02 12.65
C GLU A 171 -22.16 1.28 13.41
N GLN A 172 -21.73 1.37 14.68
CA GLN A 172 -21.89 2.57 15.49
C GLN A 172 -21.08 3.76 14.95
N TYR A 173 -19.90 3.51 14.38
CA TYR A 173 -19.01 4.56 13.88
C TYR A 173 -19.30 5.00 12.45
N LYS A 174 -19.98 4.15 11.66
CA LYS A 174 -20.40 4.48 10.29
C LYS A 174 -21.06 5.86 10.15
N PRO A 175 -22.13 6.22 10.90
CA PRO A 175 -22.78 7.52 10.73
C PRO A 175 -21.83 8.69 11.01
N ILE A 176 -20.98 8.58 12.04
CA ILE A 176 -20.02 9.62 12.42
C ILE A 176 -19.00 9.83 11.29
N VAL A 177 -18.42 8.74 10.79
CA VAL A 177 -17.44 8.81 9.69
C VAL A 177 -18.07 9.40 8.44
N MET A 178 -19.29 9.01 8.10
CA MET A 178 -19.98 9.49 6.91
C MET A 178 -20.36 10.97 7.03
N ASP A 179 -20.73 11.45 8.22
CA ASP A 179 -20.99 12.87 8.48
C ASP A 179 -19.71 13.69 8.26
N ILE A 180 -18.61 13.30 8.92
CA ILE A 180 -17.29 13.96 8.79
C ILE A 180 -16.79 14.00 7.34
N ILE A 181 -16.91 12.89 6.59
CA ILE A 181 -16.44 12.83 5.20
C ILE A 181 -17.35 13.65 4.26
N SER A 182 -18.64 13.76 4.57
CA SER A 182 -19.59 14.52 3.74
C SER A 182 -19.57 16.02 4.03
N SER A 183 -19.09 16.41 5.22
CA SER A 183 -18.94 17.79 5.67
C SER A 183 -17.77 18.52 4.99
N PRO A 184 -18.04 19.54 4.15
CA PRO A 184 -17.00 20.30 3.45
C PRO A 184 -16.01 21.01 4.38
N GLU A 185 -16.41 21.37 5.60
CA GLU A 185 -15.53 22.04 6.57
C GLU A 185 -14.29 21.22 6.94
N TYR A 186 -14.36 19.88 6.85
CA TYR A 186 -13.22 19.01 7.15
C TYR A 186 -12.37 18.67 5.93
N TRP A 187 -12.85 18.88 4.70
CA TRP A 187 -12.20 18.37 3.48
C TRP A 187 -10.76 18.84 3.28
N TRP A 188 -10.50 20.13 3.55
CA TRP A 188 -9.15 20.67 3.44
C TRP A 188 -8.19 19.96 4.40
N ARG A 189 -8.61 19.79 5.66
CA ARG A 189 -7.78 19.13 6.68
C ARG A 189 -7.64 17.64 6.40
N LEU A 190 -8.72 16.96 6.02
CA LEU A 190 -8.74 15.53 5.71
C LEU A 190 -7.86 15.18 4.51
N PHE A 191 -8.14 15.78 3.35
CA PHE A 191 -7.58 15.32 2.09
C PHE A 191 -6.25 15.99 1.75
N ILE A 192 -6.03 17.22 2.21
CA ILE A 192 -4.81 17.96 1.90
C ILE A 192 -3.83 17.88 3.07
N VAL A 193 -4.20 18.38 4.26
CA VAL A 193 -3.25 18.46 5.39
C VAL A 193 -2.87 17.07 5.89
N GLU A 194 -3.84 16.29 6.34
CA GLU A 194 -3.59 14.93 6.85
C GLU A 194 -3.17 13.99 5.71
N GLY A 195 -3.87 14.05 4.58
CA GLY A 195 -3.53 13.31 3.37
C GLY A 195 -2.03 13.35 3.02
N THR A 196 -1.47 14.57 2.95
CA THR A 196 -0.06 14.78 2.60
C THR A 196 0.88 14.47 3.75
N THR A 197 0.56 14.92 4.97
CA THR A 197 1.40 14.71 6.16
C THR A 197 1.64 13.23 6.42
N GLN A 198 0.58 12.42 6.31
CA GLN A 198 0.63 10.99 6.62
C GLN A 198 1.30 10.19 5.50
N THR A 199 1.09 10.61 4.25
CA THR A 199 1.84 10.08 3.10
C THR A 199 3.33 10.33 3.28
N TRP A 200 3.71 11.56 3.64
CA TRP A 200 5.11 11.93 3.85
C TRP A 200 5.73 11.11 4.98
N LYS A 201 5.05 11.02 6.14
CA LYS A 201 5.46 10.14 7.25
C LYS A 201 5.71 8.71 6.79
N GLN A 202 4.80 8.15 5.98
CA GLN A 202 4.91 6.77 5.51
C GLN A 202 6.04 6.54 4.50
N ILE A 203 6.40 7.55 3.69
CA ILE A 203 7.50 7.47 2.71
C ILE A 203 8.84 7.20 3.39
N TYR A 204 9.10 7.71 4.60
CA TYR A 204 10.36 7.42 5.32
C TYR A 204 10.20 6.42 6.48
N THR A 205 8.97 5.99 6.77
CA THR A 205 8.69 5.01 7.83
C THR A 205 8.77 3.59 7.28
N MET A 206 9.98 3.01 7.32
CA MET A 206 10.23 1.63 6.92
C MET A 206 11.33 0.97 7.73
N HIS A 207 10.99 -0.16 8.36
CA HIS A 207 11.92 -0.99 9.11
C HIS A 207 11.61 -2.46 8.87
N ILE A 208 12.68 -3.23 8.72
CA ILE A 208 12.72 -4.68 8.73
C ILE A 208 12.47 -5.14 10.17
N GLY A 209 11.74 -6.24 10.31
CA GLY A 209 11.45 -6.86 11.60
C GLY A 209 10.21 -6.36 12.33
N HIS A 210 9.50 -5.36 11.78
CA HIS A 210 8.26 -4.90 12.38
C HIS A 210 7.20 -6.01 12.44
N GLY A 211 6.72 -6.31 13.65
CA GLY A 211 5.77 -7.39 13.90
C GLY A 211 6.41 -8.74 14.26
N LEU A 212 7.74 -8.88 14.12
CA LEU A 212 8.53 -10.05 14.53
C LEU A 212 8.99 -9.97 16.00
N ASN A 213 8.32 -9.15 16.80
CA ASN A 213 8.51 -9.13 18.24
C ASN A 213 7.71 -10.26 18.90
N SER A 214 8.16 -10.68 20.07
CA SER A 214 7.48 -11.69 20.88
C SER A 214 6.01 -11.32 21.12
N LYS A 215 5.15 -12.29 20.85
CA LYS A 215 3.72 -12.20 21.15
C LYS A 215 3.49 -12.98 22.43
N GLY A 216 3.39 -12.25 23.54
CA GLY A 216 3.25 -12.83 24.88
C GLY A 216 1.97 -13.66 25.06
N GLU A 217 1.85 -14.34 26.19
CA GLU A 217 0.84 -15.38 26.43
C GLU A 217 -0.61 -14.88 26.37
N LYS A 218 -0.82 -13.60 26.70
CA LYS A 218 -2.14 -12.96 26.68
C LYS A 218 -2.64 -12.65 25.26
N THR A 219 -1.77 -12.75 24.26
CA THR A 219 -2.14 -12.45 22.87
C THR A 219 -2.91 -13.59 22.23
N TYR A 220 -3.80 -13.25 21.28
CA TYR A 220 -4.47 -14.24 20.45
C TYR A 220 -3.47 -15.14 19.70
N PHE A 221 -2.35 -14.58 19.24
CA PHE A 221 -1.32 -15.31 18.50
C PHE A 221 -0.74 -16.48 19.30
N TYR A 222 -0.39 -16.25 20.56
CA TYR A 222 0.14 -17.32 21.43
C TYR A 222 -0.89 -18.44 21.62
N LYS A 223 -2.14 -18.09 21.92
CA LYS A 223 -3.23 -19.06 22.13
C LYS A 223 -3.51 -19.87 20.86
N PHE A 224 -3.56 -19.19 19.71
CA PHE A 224 -3.74 -19.84 18.41
C PHE A 224 -2.61 -20.80 18.10
N PHE A 225 -1.34 -20.37 18.24
CA PHE A 225 -0.19 -21.22 17.92
C PHE A 225 -0.12 -22.45 18.83
N LYS A 226 -0.40 -22.28 20.14
CA LYS A 226 -0.50 -23.40 21.09
C LYS A 226 -1.55 -24.43 20.70
N SER A 227 -2.71 -23.96 20.24
CA SER A 227 -3.83 -24.83 19.87
C SER A 227 -3.65 -25.48 18.49
N ALA A 228 -3.13 -24.74 17.51
CA ALA A 228 -3.04 -25.19 16.13
C ALA A 228 -1.76 -26.02 15.85
N TYR A 229 -0.68 -25.75 16.59
CA TYR A 229 0.63 -26.38 16.40
C TYR A 229 1.24 -26.86 17.72
N PRO A 230 0.55 -27.73 18.49
CA PRO A 230 0.99 -28.13 19.82
C PRO A 230 2.37 -28.81 19.83
N GLY A 231 2.70 -29.60 18.80
CA GLY A 231 4.00 -30.29 18.69
C GLY A 231 5.18 -29.37 18.35
N GLU A 232 4.92 -28.17 17.82
CA GLU A 232 5.95 -27.17 17.51
C GLU A 232 5.99 -26.02 18.51
N PHE A 233 5.04 -26.01 19.45
CA PHE A 233 4.86 -24.90 20.37
C PHE A 233 6.09 -24.64 21.23
N GLU A 234 6.66 -25.70 21.81
CA GLU A 234 7.88 -25.61 22.62
C GLU A 234 9.06 -25.07 21.80
N LYS A 235 9.23 -25.51 20.55
CA LYS A 235 10.26 -24.99 19.64
C LYS A 235 10.03 -23.50 19.32
N TYR A 236 8.79 -23.07 19.21
CA TYR A 236 8.47 -21.64 19.05
C TYR A 236 8.84 -20.84 20.30
N LEU A 237 8.59 -21.34 21.52
CA LEU A 237 9.03 -20.70 22.75
C LEU A 237 10.57 -20.59 22.83
N GLU A 238 11.27 -21.54 22.23
CA GLU A 238 12.74 -21.50 22.15
C GLU A 238 13.29 -20.55 21.07
N SER A 239 12.45 -20.13 20.12
CA SER A 239 12.85 -19.32 18.97
C SER A 239 13.40 -17.95 19.37
N LYS A 240 14.29 -17.40 18.52
CA LYS A 240 14.79 -16.02 18.68
C LYS A 240 13.67 -14.99 18.66
N GLN A 241 12.60 -15.23 17.88
CA GLN A 241 11.45 -14.33 17.81
C GLN A 241 10.71 -14.26 19.16
N TYR A 242 10.39 -15.40 19.77
CA TYR A 242 9.70 -15.43 21.06
C TYR A 242 10.56 -14.86 22.19
N LYS A 243 11.86 -15.13 22.16
CA LYS A 243 12.84 -14.59 23.13
C LYS A 243 13.21 -13.12 22.89
N ASN A 244 12.63 -12.45 21.89
CA ASN A 244 13.01 -11.09 21.45
C ASN A 244 14.52 -10.93 21.15
N ALA A 245 15.17 -12.00 20.70
CA ALA A 245 16.60 -12.03 20.38
C ALA A 245 16.90 -11.74 18.89
N LEU A 246 15.91 -11.25 18.13
CA LEU A 246 16.09 -10.82 16.74
C LEU A 246 16.48 -9.34 16.70
N GLU A 247 17.70 -9.05 16.26
CA GLU A 247 18.20 -7.68 16.11
C GLU A 247 18.19 -7.22 14.65
N PHE A 248 17.50 -6.11 14.38
CA PHE A 248 17.37 -5.54 13.04
C PHE A 248 18.03 -4.17 12.88
N LYS A 249 18.71 -3.64 13.91
CA LYS A 249 19.25 -2.28 13.91
C LYS A 249 20.19 -2.04 12.72
N TRP A 250 21.20 -2.90 12.57
CA TRP A 250 22.14 -2.84 11.44
C TRP A 250 21.43 -2.96 10.09
N LEU A 251 20.54 -3.96 9.93
CA LEU A 251 19.79 -4.18 8.68
C LEU A 251 18.91 -2.98 8.32
N ASN A 252 18.32 -2.33 9.32
CA ASN A 252 17.50 -1.13 9.14
C ASN A 252 18.35 0.06 8.68
N THR A 253 19.50 0.29 9.30
CA THR A 253 20.44 1.33 8.86
C THR A 253 20.89 1.08 7.43
N LEU A 254 21.32 -0.14 7.12
CA LEU A 254 21.74 -0.52 5.76
C LEU A 254 20.62 -0.32 4.74
N ASN A 255 19.39 -0.75 5.06
CA ASN A 255 18.24 -0.59 4.18
C ASN A 255 17.95 0.89 3.86
N VAL A 256 17.97 1.77 4.87
CA VAL A 256 17.74 3.21 4.66
C VAL A 256 18.85 3.82 3.79
N VAL A 257 20.12 3.50 4.08
CA VAL A 257 21.26 3.99 3.29
C VAL A 257 21.15 3.53 1.83
N LEU A 258 20.87 2.25 1.60
CA LEU A 258 20.71 1.70 0.25
C LEU A 258 19.57 2.38 -0.52
N LEU A 259 18.45 2.69 0.13
CA LEU A 259 17.34 3.39 -0.50
C LEU A 259 17.70 4.82 -0.90
N ILE A 260 18.37 5.57 -0.03
CA ILE A 260 18.81 6.93 -0.32
C ILE A 260 19.81 6.92 -1.49
N VAL A 261 20.81 6.04 -1.44
CA VAL A 261 21.80 5.89 -2.53
C VAL A 261 21.11 5.49 -3.83
N SER A 262 20.17 4.54 -3.78
CA SER A 262 19.43 4.09 -4.97
C SER A 262 18.61 5.22 -5.60
N LEU A 263 17.93 6.02 -4.78
CA LEU A 263 17.18 7.18 -5.27
C LEU A 263 18.12 8.22 -5.92
N PHE A 264 19.25 8.51 -5.29
CA PHE A 264 20.25 9.42 -5.87
C PHE A 264 20.79 8.90 -7.21
N VAL A 265 21.13 7.61 -7.31
CA VAL A 265 21.59 6.97 -8.54
C VAL A 265 20.53 7.05 -9.64
N ILE A 266 19.25 6.78 -9.32
CA ILE A 266 18.16 6.88 -10.30
C ILE A 266 18.09 8.30 -10.87
N LEU A 267 18.07 9.31 -10.00
CA LEU A 267 17.99 10.73 -10.41
C LEU A 267 19.22 11.13 -11.24
N LEU A 268 20.42 10.74 -10.80
CA LEU A 268 21.67 11.00 -11.50
C LEU A 268 21.67 10.38 -12.91
N ILE A 269 21.26 9.12 -13.04
CA ILE A 269 21.22 8.44 -14.34
C ILE A 269 20.17 9.07 -15.26
N LEU A 270 19.00 9.43 -14.72
CA LEU A 270 17.95 10.11 -15.50
C LEU A 270 18.40 11.50 -15.99
N ALA A 271 19.20 12.21 -15.21
CA ALA A 271 19.71 13.54 -15.54
C ALA A 271 20.91 13.52 -16.51
N LEU A 272 21.88 12.63 -16.27
CA LEU A 272 23.15 12.63 -17.00
C LEU A 272 23.16 11.76 -18.27
N PHE A 273 22.29 10.74 -18.34
CA PHE A 273 22.31 9.78 -19.45
C PHE A 273 21.02 9.83 -20.27
N LYS A 274 21.17 9.64 -21.59
CA LYS A 274 20.03 9.41 -22.49
C LYS A 274 19.43 8.02 -22.20
N THR A 275 18.42 8.02 -21.34
CA THR A 275 17.62 6.84 -20.97
C THR A 275 16.52 6.58 -21.98
N GLY A 276 16.29 5.31 -22.32
CA GLY A 276 15.22 4.91 -23.23
C GLY A 276 13.84 5.13 -22.62
N ASN A 277 12.82 5.29 -23.46
CA ASN A 277 11.44 5.51 -23.02
C ASN A 277 10.94 4.43 -22.07
N SER A 278 11.36 3.17 -22.25
CA SER A 278 10.98 2.06 -21.38
C SER A 278 11.51 2.21 -19.95
N ILE A 279 12.76 2.65 -19.77
CA ILE A 279 13.37 2.87 -18.44
C ILE A 279 12.74 4.08 -17.76
N ARG A 280 12.47 5.16 -18.51
CA ARG A 280 11.74 6.31 -17.97
C ARG A 280 10.34 5.95 -17.53
N PHE A 281 9.63 5.16 -18.33
CA PHE A 281 8.29 4.68 -17.99
C PHE A 281 8.32 3.75 -16.77
N LEU A 282 9.27 2.80 -16.71
CA LEU A 282 9.48 1.96 -15.52
C LEU A 282 9.75 2.80 -14.27
N SER A 283 10.59 3.83 -14.40
CA SER A 283 10.91 4.74 -13.29
C SER A 283 9.68 5.47 -12.78
N ILE A 284 8.85 6.01 -13.69
CA ILE A 284 7.60 6.67 -13.31
C ILE A 284 6.67 5.68 -12.61
N ILE A 285 6.47 4.47 -13.15
CA ILE A 285 5.58 3.47 -12.54
C ILE A 285 6.08 3.01 -11.16
N ILE A 286 7.38 2.77 -10.99
CA ILE A 286 7.94 2.35 -9.69
C ILE A 286 7.87 3.48 -8.66
N LEU A 287 8.33 4.68 -9.01
CA LEU A 287 8.36 5.81 -8.07
C LEU A 287 6.95 6.26 -7.69
N SER A 288 6.05 6.38 -8.67
CA SER A 288 4.65 6.69 -8.38
C SER A 288 3.95 5.56 -7.63
N GLY A 289 4.20 4.30 -7.99
CA GLY A 289 3.66 3.15 -7.28
C GLY A 289 4.09 3.09 -5.81
N TYR A 290 5.33 3.47 -5.51
CA TYR A 290 5.83 3.59 -4.14
C TYR A 290 5.11 4.70 -3.35
N VAL A 291 5.00 5.90 -3.94
CA VAL A 291 4.30 7.04 -3.32
C VAL A 291 2.81 6.73 -3.13
N LEU A 292 2.16 6.13 -4.14
CA LEU A 292 0.77 5.70 -4.06
C LEU A 292 0.55 4.63 -3.00
N ASN A 293 1.47 3.66 -2.88
CA ASN A 293 1.43 2.67 -1.80
C ASN A 293 1.49 3.36 -0.43
N ALA A 294 2.39 4.33 -0.25
CA ALA A 294 2.51 5.09 0.99
C ALA A 294 1.24 5.90 1.28
N ALA A 295 0.68 6.59 0.28
CA ALA A 295 -0.52 7.39 0.41
C ALA A 295 -1.75 6.55 0.77
N ILE A 296 -1.98 5.45 0.04
CA ILE A 296 -3.14 4.57 0.27
C ILE A 296 -3.05 3.90 1.63
N SER A 297 -1.87 3.40 2.02
CA SER A 297 -1.70 2.67 3.29
C SER A 297 -1.80 3.57 4.52
N SER A 298 -1.15 4.73 4.49
CA SER A 298 -1.14 5.66 5.63
C SER A 298 -2.50 6.33 5.88
N ASN A 299 -3.23 6.66 4.83
CA ASN A 299 -4.50 7.37 4.94
C ASN A 299 -5.68 6.45 5.23
N LEU A 300 -5.66 5.19 4.77
CA LEU A 300 -6.78 4.26 5.01
C LEU A 300 -6.57 3.33 6.20
N ALA A 301 -5.34 3.17 6.68
CA ALA A 301 -5.04 2.25 7.78
C ALA A 301 -4.22 2.93 8.89
N ASN A 302 -2.89 2.93 8.77
CA ASN A 302 -2.00 3.59 9.71
C ASN A 302 -0.60 3.71 9.11
N VAL A 303 0.18 4.65 9.63
CA VAL A 303 1.61 4.67 9.32
C VAL A 303 2.27 3.46 9.99
N SER A 304 2.96 2.64 9.20
CA SER A 304 3.62 1.43 9.69
C SER A 304 4.91 1.15 8.93
N TYR A 305 5.94 0.75 9.67
CA TYR A 305 7.22 0.29 9.14
C TYR A 305 7.06 -0.82 8.08
N ARG A 306 6.09 -1.71 8.29
CA ARG A 306 5.83 -2.84 7.39
C ARG A 306 5.21 -2.40 6.06
N LEU A 307 4.30 -1.43 6.09
CA LEU A 307 3.57 -0.96 4.91
C LEU A 307 4.44 -0.10 3.98
N GLY A 308 5.44 0.59 4.53
CA GLY A 308 6.48 1.25 3.75
C GLY A 308 7.47 0.26 3.14
N GLY A 309 7.91 -0.73 3.93
CA GLY A 309 8.93 -1.70 3.51
C GLY A 309 8.53 -2.61 2.34
N ARG A 310 7.25 -2.94 2.19
CA ARG A 310 6.78 -3.89 1.15
C ARG A 310 7.03 -3.48 -0.30
N ALA A 311 7.13 -2.17 -0.56
CA ALA A 311 7.38 -1.62 -1.90
C ALA A 311 8.75 -0.95 -2.05
N ALA A 312 9.43 -0.63 -0.94
CA ALA A 312 10.67 0.13 -0.95
C ALA A 312 11.79 -0.52 -1.77
N TRP A 313 11.89 -1.86 -1.73
CA TRP A 313 12.92 -2.60 -2.46
C TRP A 313 12.84 -2.43 -3.99
N LEU A 314 11.69 -2.02 -4.55
CA LEU A 314 11.58 -1.71 -5.98
C LEU A 314 12.48 -0.54 -6.39
N ILE A 315 12.75 0.39 -5.47
CA ILE A 315 13.66 1.52 -5.71
C ILE A 315 15.09 1.00 -5.88
N ILE A 316 15.51 0.09 -4.99
CA ILE A 316 16.83 -0.56 -5.07
C ILE A 316 16.94 -1.38 -6.36
N PHE A 317 15.90 -2.14 -6.68
CA PHE A 317 15.83 -2.94 -7.91
C PHE A 317 15.94 -2.07 -9.17
N LEU A 318 15.23 -0.95 -9.23
CA LEU A 318 15.30 -0.01 -10.35
C LEU A 318 16.71 0.58 -10.52
N ALA A 319 17.34 1.00 -9.43
CA ALA A 319 18.72 1.49 -9.47
C ALA A 319 19.68 0.43 -10.03
N GLY A 320 19.54 -0.82 -9.58
CA GLY A 320 20.31 -1.96 -10.11
C GLY A 320 20.15 -2.16 -11.61
N ILE A 321 18.91 -2.14 -12.13
CA ILE A 321 18.63 -2.22 -13.57
C ILE A 321 19.31 -1.07 -14.33
N MET A 322 19.22 0.15 -13.81
CA MET A 322 19.78 1.33 -14.47
C MET A 322 21.31 1.29 -14.50
N ILE A 323 21.96 0.90 -13.40
CA ILE A 323 23.42 0.70 -13.33
C ILE A 323 23.86 -0.35 -14.36
N ALA A 324 23.21 -1.52 -14.35
CA ALA A 324 23.52 -2.58 -15.30
C ALA A 324 23.36 -2.11 -16.75
N GLY A 325 22.27 -1.38 -17.05
CA GLY A 325 22.02 -0.83 -18.39
C GLY A 325 23.07 0.19 -18.85
N VAL A 326 23.59 1.03 -17.96
CA VAL A 326 24.68 1.97 -18.27
C VAL A 326 25.99 1.21 -18.51
N ALA A 327 26.32 0.25 -17.65
CA ALA A 327 27.53 -0.56 -17.77
C ALA A 327 27.58 -1.32 -19.11
N THR A 328 26.48 -1.97 -19.50
CA THR A 328 26.41 -2.70 -20.78
C THR A 328 26.60 -1.77 -21.98
N LYS A 329 25.97 -0.58 -21.99
CA LYS A 329 26.16 0.39 -23.08
C LYS A 329 27.61 0.85 -23.22
N GLN A 330 28.29 1.11 -22.10
CA GLN A 330 29.69 1.52 -22.13
C GLN A 330 30.62 0.42 -22.64
N VAL A 331 30.36 -0.84 -22.28
CA VAL A 331 31.12 -1.99 -22.81
C VAL A 331 30.98 -2.11 -24.33
N VAL A 332 29.76 -1.95 -24.86
CA VAL A 332 29.51 -2.00 -26.32
C VAL A 332 30.20 -0.84 -27.05
N LEU A 333 30.17 0.38 -26.49
CA LEU A 333 30.85 1.55 -27.07
C LEU A 333 32.39 1.41 -27.05
N ARG A 334 32.96 0.74 -26.04
CA ARG A 334 34.40 0.47 -25.99
C ARG A 334 34.82 -0.57 -27.04
N LYS A 335 34.04 -1.64 -27.22
CA LYS A 335 34.32 -2.68 -28.23
C LYS A 335 34.26 -2.12 -29.66
N SER A 336 33.28 -1.27 -29.97
CA SER A 336 33.17 -0.63 -31.30
C SER A 336 34.34 0.31 -31.60
N LYS A 337 34.81 1.10 -30.63
CA LYS A 337 36.02 1.92 -30.82
C LYS A 337 37.30 1.11 -31.02
N GLN A 338 37.41 -0.06 -30.38
CA GLN A 338 38.57 -0.94 -30.57
C GLN A 338 38.57 -1.63 -31.93
N SER A 339 37.41 -1.94 -32.52
CA SER A 339 37.35 -2.45 -33.89
C SER A 339 37.65 -1.38 -34.95
N GLU A 340 37.34 -0.11 -34.69
CA GLU A 340 37.64 1.00 -35.61
C GLU A 340 39.12 1.45 -35.60
N THR A 341 39.91 1.02 -34.62
CA THR A 341 41.34 1.39 -34.47
C THR A 341 42.30 0.24 -34.73
N GLY A 342 41.77 -0.93 -35.14
CA GLY A 342 42.53 -2.15 -35.41
C GLY A 342 42.66 -2.53 -36.89
N ASP A 343 42.12 -1.72 -37.81
CA ASP A 343 42.42 -1.72 -39.25
C ASP A 343 43.35 -0.53 -39.56
#